data_AF-A0A4V0NTY7-F1
#
_entry.id   AF-A0A4V0NTY7-F1
#
_cell.length_a   1.000
_cell.length_b   1.000
_cell.length_c   1.000
_cell.angle_alpha   90.00
_cell.angle_beta   90.00
_cell.angle_gamma   90.00
#
_symmetry.space_group_name_H-M   'P 1'
#
loop_
_entity.id
_entity.type
_entity.pdbx_description
1 polymer ?
#
loop_
_entity_poly.entity_id
_entity_poly.type
_entity_poly.pdbx_seq_one_letter_code
_entity_poly.pdbx_strand_id
1 'polypeptide(L)'
;MSGDSSVGKARWTQGDEGDEALEIRIPIVLPKSVRPRDLTVEVKDSTVLCVRHCETSILQWRLYEPVAVSVEWRVEDEGSLLVVELAKRSPSVWPCLLDLPMQSTGEGLFILGEELDAVFREHYPSLPVDCDEEEEGRSKGEDPAGAEADIDDDNLDKLLEEAAEEVAGQAPNTNDKEFIRSEMENHKSEEEEIRKKLLEVMSTLEGGVEGEAMKQAQSQKDILEEMLRLHNIIREKRTQPGSLANFLEVTNLDILKARTNIGAMTADEKEEYTSEAERGMTAHELMTTGLRHFEQQEIQIALHFLRLAAIHHDHEQSILLLHSIYTQLQSPRGAYFLLKRALKDDNFSISVNLKVGEQFDTGARFFLPMFPAALYFYQRAAQAGSVHAMLAIAQLYLRGSTSSTMLSREQMEKMKSISKYHAWIEQAVDRGCGSAYFVKGCMYLKGEHGFGKSYKMAKEFLEKAVTAQPDIGRRSPQVFMMLEKLRQEEEGGSEKKVVASPLTLANAKQKSAYDEGEDSNKNENLQVSASLERLNNMRGKTAASNTTLQRSKKTIGRSSNSKAFWEKTVTTGLAVYALYTVAFPIRVLLIPGFYTLLERILPFFPWLSANPPPMTF
;
A
#
# COMPACT_ATOMS: atom_id res chain seq x y z
N MET A 1 -33.68 -0.01 16.43
CA MET A 1 -32.52 -0.51 17.19
C MET A 1 -31.55 -1.31 16.30
N SER A 2 -31.54 -1.07 15.00
CA SER A 2 -30.62 -1.72 14.03
C SER A 2 -30.60 -1.02 12.67
N GLY A 3 -31.19 0.18 12.56
CA GLY A 3 -31.13 1.04 11.36
C GLY A 3 -30.44 2.37 11.65
N ASP A 4 -29.91 2.51 12.87
CA ASP A 4 -29.56 3.77 13.51
C ASP A 4 -28.06 4.12 13.26
N SER A 5 -27.31 3.22 12.63
CA SER A 5 -25.85 3.25 12.44
C SER A 5 -25.40 3.20 10.96
N SER A 6 -26.29 3.51 10.01
CA SER A 6 -25.97 3.56 8.56
C SER A 6 -26.74 4.68 7.85
N VAL A 7 -26.10 5.30 6.86
CA VAL A 7 -26.71 6.22 5.88
C VAL A 7 -27.75 5.48 5.00
N GLY A 8 -27.55 4.18 4.75
CA GLY A 8 -28.49 3.29 4.09
C GLY A 8 -28.91 3.74 2.68
N LYS A 9 -30.12 4.33 2.59
CA LYS A 9 -30.70 4.83 1.33
C LYS A 9 -30.65 6.35 1.19
N ALA A 10 -30.20 7.09 2.21
CA ALA A 10 -30.02 8.53 2.09
C ALA A 10 -28.96 8.88 1.03
N ARG A 11 -29.08 10.08 0.47
CA ARG A 11 -28.06 10.71 -0.37
C ARG A 11 -27.59 11.96 0.33
N TRP A 12 -26.33 12.34 0.13
CA TRP A 12 -25.81 13.61 0.60
C TRP A 12 -24.96 14.27 -0.49
N THR A 13 -24.90 15.59 -0.41
CA THR A 13 -24.31 16.52 -1.36
C THR A 13 -23.45 17.49 -0.56
N GLN A 14 -22.17 17.63 -0.92
CA GLN A 14 -21.33 18.74 -0.43
C GLN A 14 -20.68 19.44 -1.63
N GLY A 15 -20.28 20.69 -1.43
CA GLY A 15 -19.50 21.44 -2.40
C GLY A 15 -18.03 21.00 -2.52
N ASP A 16 -17.28 21.76 -3.30
CA ASP A 16 -15.83 21.63 -3.45
C ASP A 16 -15.06 22.06 -2.19
N GLU A 17 -13.74 21.88 -2.19
CA GLU A 17 -12.85 22.49 -1.21
C GLU A 17 -13.00 24.02 -1.21
N GLY A 18 -13.28 24.61 -0.05
CA GLY A 18 -13.65 26.02 0.09
C GLY A 18 -15.17 26.26 0.27
N ASP A 19 -16.03 25.28 -0.01
CA ASP A 19 -17.48 25.40 0.18
C ASP A 19 -17.92 24.82 1.55
N GLU A 20 -18.76 25.57 2.25
CA GLU A 20 -19.35 25.18 3.54
C GLU A 20 -20.66 24.39 3.36
N ALA A 21 -21.30 24.43 2.18
CA ALA A 21 -22.61 23.83 1.96
C ALA A 21 -22.62 22.29 2.10
N LEU A 22 -23.61 21.79 2.85
CA LEU A 22 -23.89 20.37 3.06
C LEU A 22 -25.40 20.13 3.03
N GLU A 23 -25.88 19.34 2.06
CA GLU A 23 -27.27 18.92 1.92
C GLU A 23 -27.40 17.42 2.15
N ILE A 24 -28.41 17.00 2.93
CA ILE A 24 -28.68 15.59 3.25
C ILE A 24 -30.13 15.28 2.90
N ARG A 25 -30.35 14.32 2.00
CA ARG A 25 -31.67 13.84 1.56
C ARG A 25 -31.94 12.47 2.16
N ILE A 26 -32.80 12.44 3.18
CA ILE A 26 -33.13 11.27 4.01
C ILE A 26 -34.53 10.76 3.64
N PRO A 27 -34.66 9.56 3.04
CA PRO A 27 -35.96 8.91 2.85
C PRO A 27 -36.60 8.59 4.20
N ILE A 28 -37.81 9.10 4.43
CA ILE A 28 -38.58 8.91 5.68
C ILE A 28 -39.98 8.37 5.37
N VAL A 29 -40.57 7.66 6.33
CA VAL A 29 -41.94 7.12 6.20
C VAL A 29 -42.81 7.72 7.29
N LEU A 30 -43.47 8.84 6.97
CA LEU A 30 -44.41 9.48 7.87
C LEU A 30 -45.77 8.75 7.88
N PRO A 31 -46.36 8.47 9.07
CA PRO A 31 -47.73 8.01 9.16
C PRO A 31 -48.70 9.06 8.59
N LYS A 32 -49.80 8.62 7.96
CA LYS A 32 -50.80 9.50 7.28
C LYS A 32 -51.50 10.54 8.19
N SER A 33 -51.28 10.48 9.50
CA SER A 33 -51.79 11.42 10.50
C SER A 33 -50.80 12.54 10.87
N VAL A 34 -49.51 12.39 10.52
CA VAL A 34 -48.43 13.32 10.86
C VAL A 34 -48.29 14.36 9.75
N ARG A 35 -48.23 15.64 10.10
CA ARG A 35 -47.89 16.70 9.14
C ARG A 35 -46.40 17.00 9.23
N PRO A 36 -45.75 17.45 8.14
CA PRO A 36 -44.32 17.80 8.16
C PRO A 36 -43.92 18.79 9.26
N ARG A 37 -44.82 19.68 9.68
CA ARG A 37 -44.61 20.66 10.76
C ARG A 37 -44.55 20.04 12.18
N ASP A 38 -44.93 18.78 12.33
CA ASP A 38 -44.92 18.06 13.59
C ASP A 38 -43.55 17.36 13.84
N LEU A 39 -42.59 17.53 12.91
CA LEU A 39 -41.20 17.10 13.04
C LEU A 39 -40.33 18.19 13.69
N THR A 40 -39.38 17.75 14.52
CA THR A 40 -38.29 18.58 15.05
C THR A 40 -36.98 18.07 14.49
N VAL A 41 -36.28 18.91 13.71
CA VAL A 41 -34.91 18.68 13.27
C VAL A 41 -34.00 19.64 14.04
N GLU A 42 -32.98 19.12 14.71
CA GLU A 42 -32.01 19.90 15.48
C GLU A 42 -30.60 19.29 15.34
N VAL A 43 -29.55 20.10 15.48
CA VAL A 43 -28.18 19.60 15.67
C VAL A 43 -27.76 19.86 17.12
N LYS A 44 -27.46 18.79 17.86
CA LYS A 44 -26.88 18.86 19.20
C LYS A 44 -25.36 18.92 19.12
N ASP A 45 -24.77 19.68 20.05
CA ASP A 45 -23.32 19.76 20.26
C ASP A 45 -22.53 20.05 18.97
N SER A 46 -23.18 20.76 18.04
CA SER A 46 -22.73 21.05 16.66
C SER A 46 -22.35 19.83 15.80
N THR A 47 -22.64 18.60 16.25
CA THR A 47 -22.10 17.35 15.63
C THR A 47 -23.13 16.23 15.51
N VAL A 48 -24.24 16.27 16.27
CA VAL A 48 -25.24 15.19 16.28
C VAL A 48 -26.58 15.68 15.71
N LEU A 49 -26.83 15.34 14.45
CA LEU A 49 -28.11 15.58 13.79
C LEU A 49 -29.19 14.67 14.40
N CYS A 50 -30.25 15.28 14.90
CA CYS A 50 -31.39 14.62 15.52
C CYS A 50 -32.68 14.97 14.76
N VAL A 51 -33.42 13.95 14.34
CA VAL A 51 -34.77 14.09 13.77
C VAL A 51 -35.76 13.40 14.72
N ARG A 52 -36.75 14.13 15.24
CA ARG A 52 -37.77 13.60 16.16
C ARG A 52 -39.19 13.93 15.72
N HIS A 53 -40.13 13.15 16.21
CA HIS A 53 -41.57 13.44 16.19
C HIS A 53 -42.12 13.23 17.61
N CYS A 54 -42.55 14.31 18.26
CA CYS A 54 -42.82 14.36 19.69
C CYS A 54 -41.62 13.78 20.49
N GLU A 55 -41.87 12.82 21.39
CA GLU A 55 -40.84 12.16 22.21
C GLU A 55 -40.03 11.09 21.45
N THR A 56 -40.49 10.67 20.26
CA THR A 56 -39.85 9.60 19.49
C THR A 56 -38.71 10.15 18.62
N SER A 57 -37.48 9.69 18.85
CA SER A 57 -36.38 9.93 17.91
C SER A 57 -36.56 9.03 16.68
N ILE A 58 -36.61 9.63 15.49
CA ILE A 58 -36.69 8.92 14.20
C ILE A 58 -35.28 8.56 13.73
N LEU A 59 -34.33 9.47 13.94
CA LEU A 59 -32.94 9.35 13.53
C LEU A 59 -32.04 10.16 14.46
N GLN A 60 -30.86 9.63 14.76
CA GLN A 60 -29.80 10.32 15.49
C GLN A 60 -28.45 9.93 14.87
N TRP A 61 -27.82 10.87 14.17
CA TRP A 61 -26.58 10.65 13.43
C TRP A 61 -25.48 11.59 13.91
N ARG A 62 -24.28 11.04 14.16
CA ARG A 62 -23.07 11.80 14.43
C ARG A 62 -22.37 12.11 13.11
N LEU A 63 -22.33 13.38 12.75
CA LEU A 63 -21.69 13.89 11.53
C LEU A 63 -20.16 13.85 11.66
N TYR A 64 -19.46 13.85 10.53
CA TYR A 64 -18.00 13.74 10.48
C TYR A 64 -17.27 14.89 11.21
N GLU A 65 -17.67 16.14 10.97
CA GLU A 65 -17.10 17.34 11.60
C GLU A 65 -18.21 18.29 12.10
N PRO A 66 -17.87 19.29 12.93
CA PRO A 66 -18.84 20.27 13.42
C PRO A 66 -19.50 21.12 12.31
N VAL A 67 -20.81 21.32 12.43
CA VAL A 67 -21.64 22.19 11.59
C VAL A 67 -22.15 23.41 12.35
N ALA A 68 -22.82 24.33 11.64
CA ALA A 68 -23.60 25.40 12.22
C ALA A 68 -24.81 24.86 13.01
N VAL A 69 -25.27 25.62 14.01
CA VAL A 69 -26.42 25.23 14.86
C VAL A 69 -27.76 25.57 14.17
N SER A 70 -27.75 26.52 13.23
CA SER A 70 -28.86 26.80 12.32
C SER A 70 -29.00 25.68 11.29
N VAL A 71 -30.18 25.04 11.27
CA VAL A 71 -30.53 23.97 10.33
C VAL A 71 -31.74 24.41 9.53
N GLU A 72 -31.63 24.47 8.21
CA GLU A 72 -32.79 24.62 7.34
C GLU A 72 -33.24 23.24 6.87
N TRP A 73 -34.56 23.00 6.79
CA TRP A 73 -35.09 21.71 6.37
C TRP A 73 -36.48 21.84 5.75
N ARG A 74 -36.79 20.91 4.86
CA ARG A 74 -38.07 20.79 4.15
C ARG A 74 -38.41 19.32 3.92
N VAL A 75 -39.68 19.04 3.65
CA VAL A 75 -40.13 17.69 3.28
C VAL A 75 -40.72 17.73 1.88
N GLU A 76 -40.16 16.92 1.00
CA GLU A 76 -40.50 16.76 -0.41
C GLU A 76 -41.26 15.43 -0.65
N ASP A 77 -41.59 15.13 -1.91
CA ASP A 77 -42.21 13.88 -2.37
C ASP A 77 -43.38 13.39 -1.49
N GLU A 78 -44.42 14.22 -1.39
CA GLU A 78 -45.66 13.99 -0.64
C GLU A 78 -45.50 13.64 0.87
N GLY A 79 -44.32 13.87 1.45
CA GLY A 79 -44.01 13.51 2.84
C GLY A 79 -43.00 12.38 3.00
N SER A 80 -42.38 11.91 1.91
CA SER A 80 -41.48 10.74 1.90
C SER A 80 -39.98 11.05 1.86
N LEU A 81 -39.60 12.31 1.61
CA LEU A 81 -38.19 12.73 1.58
C LEU A 81 -37.95 13.94 2.47
N LEU A 82 -37.13 13.80 3.51
CA LEU A 82 -36.64 14.92 4.31
C LEU A 82 -35.35 15.45 3.67
N VAL A 83 -35.32 16.74 3.35
CA VAL A 83 -34.11 17.44 2.92
C VAL A 83 -33.66 18.36 4.05
N VAL A 84 -32.40 18.22 4.46
CA VAL A 84 -31.75 19.00 5.52
C VAL A 84 -30.56 19.73 4.91
N GLU A 85 -30.51 21.04 5.09
CA GLU A 85 -29.43 21.91 4.62
C GLU A 85 -28.68 22.48 5.82
N LEU A 86 -27.35 22.34 5.75
CA LEU A 86 -26.38 22.60 6.82
C LEU A 86 -25.19 23.38 6.25
N ALA A 87 -24.52 24.15 7.11
CA ALA A 87 -23.21 24.72 6.82
C ALA A 87 -22.15 24.05 7.70
N LYS A 88 -21.08 23.53 7.10
CA LYS A 88 -19.89 23.03 7.81
C LYS A 88 -19.17 24.20 8.48
N ARG A 89 -18.58 24.02 9.66
CA ARG A 89 -17.71 25.04 10.28
C ARG A 89 -16.31 25.09 9.65
N SER A 90 -15.95 24.03 8.96
CA SER A 90 -14.70 23.81 8.24
C SER A 90 -15.04 23.66 6.75
N PRO A 91 -14.44 24.45 5.85
CA PRO A 91 -14.65 24.33 4.40
C PRO A 91 -13.88 23.13 3.78
N SER A 92 -13.61 22.11 4.60
CA SER A 92 -12.97 20.83 4.24
C SER A 92 -13.94 19.96 3.44
N VAL A 93 -13.40 19.12 2.54
CA VAL A 93 -14.19 18.08 1.85
C VAL A 93 -14.23 16.84 2.74
N TRP A 94 -15.42 16.48 3.24
CA TRP A 94 -15.56 15.35 4.15
C TRP A 94 -15.32 13.99 3.46
N PRO A 95 -14.67 13.01 4.10
CA PRO A 95 -14.41 11.69 3.53
C PRO A 95 -15.63 10.75 3.56
N CYS A 96 -16.54 11.01 4.50
CA CYS A 96 -17.80 10.30 4.73
C CYS A 96 -18.78 11.23 5.47
N LEU A 97 -20.06 10.85 5.54
CA LEU A 97 -21.07 11.66 6.23
C LEU A 97 -21.02 11.47 7.75
N LEU A 98 -20.79 10.24 8.20
CA LEU A 98 -20.91 9.84 9.60
C LEU A 98 -19.55 9.54 10.23
N ASP A 99 -19.30 10.11 11.42
CA ASP A 99 -18.25 9.63 12.34
C ASP A 99 -18.85 8.58 13.27
N LEU A 100 -18.48 7.33 13.03
CA LEU A 100 -18.93 6.16 13.79
C LEU A 100 -17.74 5.22 14.07
N PRO A 101 -17.19 5.19 15.29
CA PRO A 101 -16.21 4.17 15.66
C PRO A 101 -16.82 2.76 15.62
N MET A 102 -16.03 1.77 15.23
CA MET A 102 -16.45 0.37 15.14
C MET A 102 -16.30 -0.33 16.50
N GLN A 103 -17.17 -1.31 16.78
CA GLN A 103 -17.03 -2.18 17.95
C GLN A 103 -16.23 -3.43 17.56
N SER A 104 -14.99 -3.53 18.04
CA SER A 104 -14.05 -4.62 17.68
C SER A 104 -14.62 -6.03 17.91
N THR A 105 -15.47 -6.18 18.93
CA THR A 105 -16.06 -7.45 19.38
C THR A 105 -17.30 -7.89 18.61
N GLY A 106 -17.89 -7.04 17.76
CA GLY A 106 -19.24 -7.27 17.21
C GLY A 106 -19.31 -8.00 15.87
N GLU A 107 -18.29 -7.87 15.01
CA GLU A 107 -18.50 -8.02 13.56
C GLU A 107 -17.63 -9.08 12.87
N GLY A 108 -16.65 -9.69 13.54
CA GLY A 108 -15.76 -10.71 12.95
C GLY A 108 -14.86 -10.23 11.79
N LEU A 109 -14.79 -8.92 11.57
CA LEU A 109 -14.00 -8.28 10.50
C LEU A 109 -12.54 -8.02 10.89
N PHE A 110 -12.30 -7.85 12.20
CA PHE A 110 -11.00 -7.65 12.81
C PHE A 110 -10.24 -8.99 12.91
N ILE A 111 -8.90 -8.93 12.93
CA ILE A 111 -8.02 -10.07 13.22
C ILE A 111 -7.07 -9.58 14.31
N LEU A 112 -7.16 -10.13 15.51
CA LEU A 112 -6.51 -9.59 16.71
C LEU A 112 -5.87 -10.71 17.55
N GLY A 113 -4.79 -10.38 18.26
CA GLY A 113 -4.08 -11.33 19.13
C GLY A 113 -3.61 -12.56 18.37
N GLU A 114 -3.91 -13.75 18.91
CA GLU A 114 -3.43 -15.04 18.37
C GLU A 114 -3.72 -15.28 16.89
N GLU A 115 -4.84 -14.80 16.35
CA GLU A 115 -5.12 -14.94 14.91
C GLU A 115 -4.14 -14.10 14.06
N LEU A 116 -3.77 -12.91 14.56
CA LEU A 116 -2.81 -12.02 13.90
C LEU A 116 -1.39 -12.55 14.07
N ASP A 117 -1.05 -13.04 15.26
CA ASP A 117 0.25 -13.61 15.57
C ASP A 117 0.48 -14.93 14.82
N ALA A 118 -0.57 -15.72 14.54
CA ALA A 118 -0.48 -16.86 13.63
C ALA A 118 -0.09 -16.45 12.20
N VAL A 119 -0.63 -15.34 11.68
CA VAL A 119 -0.22 -14.79 10.37
C VAL A 119 1.20 -14.22 10.43
N PHE A 120 1.65 -13.65 11.56
CA PHE A 120 3.06 -13.29 11.74
C PHE A 120 3.99 -14.52 11.74
N ARG A 121 3.62 -15.62 12.40
CA ARG A 121 4.39 -16.89 12.39
C ARG A 121 4.54 -17.47 10.99
N GLU A 122 3.50 -17.35 10.14
CA GLU A 122 3.50 -17.84 8.76
C GLU A 122 4.23 -16.90 7.77
N HIS A 123 4.16 -15.58 7.97
CA HIS A 123 4.74 -14.61 7.04
C HIS A 123 6.14 -14.09 7.45
N TYR A 124 6.55 -14.31 8.70
CA TYR A 124 7.83 -13.87 9.25
C TYR A 124 8.38 -14.96 10.19
N PRO A 125 8.89 -16.08 9.64
CA PRO A 125 9.40 -17.18 10.44
C PRO A 125 10.56 -16.72 11.32
N SER A 126 10.77 -17.42 12.44
CA SER A 126 11.87 -17.13 13.35
C SER A 126 13.20 -17.60 12.75
N LEU A 127 14.28 -16.87 13.02
CA LEU A 127 15.62 -17.33 12.68
C LEU A 127 16.02 -18.51 13.58
N PRO A 128 16.84 -19.46 13.08
CA PRO A 128 17.41 -20.49 13.94
C PRO A 128 18.27 -19.84 15.03
N VAL A 129 18.27 -20.46 16.21
CA VAL A 129 19.24 -20.12 17.26
C VAL A 129 20.62 -20.54 16.78
N ASP A 130 21.64 -19.72 17.03
CA ASP A 130 23.02 -20.18 16.97
C ASP A 130 23.25 -21.15 18.15
N CYS A 131 22.97 -22.43 17.92
CA CYS A 131 23.78 -23.46 18.54
C CYS A 131 25.19 -23.32 17.95
N ASP A 132 26.21 -23.31 18.80
CA ASP A 132 27.61 -23.28 18.37
C ASP A 132 27.95 -24.50 17.47
N GLU A 133 29.12 -24.47 16.84
CA GLU A 133 29.61 -25.42 15.83
C GLU A 133 29.94 -26.84 16.40
N GLU A 134 29.12 -27.36 17.33
CA GLU A 134 29.36 -28.61 18.06
C GLU A 134 28.92 -29.89 17.30
N GLU A 135 28.04 -29.83 16.30
CA GLU A 135 27.65 -31.02 15.54
C GLU A 135 28.76 -31.48 14.57
N GLU A 136 29.55 -30.58 13.98
CA GLU A 136 30.79 -30.94 13.28
C GLU A 136 31.89 -31.45 14.25
N GLY A 137 31.74 -31.21 15.55
CA GLY A 137 32.71 -31.57 16.59
C GLY A 137 32.64 -33.01 17.10
N ARG A 138 31.55 -33.76 16.86
CA ARG A 138 31.27 -35.04 17.57
C ARG A 138 31.74 -36.32 16.90
N SER A 139 32.28 -36.27 15.68
CA SER A 139 32.75 -37.44 14.90
C SER A 139 34.19 -37.88 15.21
N LYS A 140 34.69 -37.66 16.44
CA LYS A 140 36.03 -38.10 16.90
C LYS A 140 35.95 -38.89 18.22
N GLY A 141 35.27 -40.03 18.16
CA GLY A 141 35.27 -41.07 19.18
C GLY A 141 35.90 -42.36 18.65
N GLU A 142 36.95 -42.82 19.33
CA GLU A 142 37.88 -43.91 18.97
C GLU A 142 37.21 -45.23 18.52
N ASP A 143 37.81 -45.90 17.50
CA ASP A 143 37.47 -47.27 17.12
C ASP A 143 37.68 -48.28 18.26
N PRO A 144 36.74 -49.22 18.45
CA PRO A 144 37.14 -50.60 18.69
C PRO A 144 36.35 -51.62 17.85
N ALA A 145 36.86 -51.89 16.65
CA ALA A 145 36.79 -53.15 15.90
C ALA A 145 35.60 -54.12 16.14
N GLY A 146 34.67 -54.21 15.18
CA GLY A 146 33.75 -55.36 15.12
C GLY A 146 32.70 -55.36 14.01
N ALA A 147 32.87 -56.26 13.03
CA ALA A 147 31.89 -56.72 12.03
C ALA A 147 31.40 -55.70 10.97
N GLU A 148 31.69 -56.01 9.70
CA GLU A 148 31.11 -55.38 8.52
C GLU A 148 29.61 -55.71 8.41
N ALA A 149 28.79 -54.70 8.10
CA ALA A 149 27.48 -54.86 7.51
C ALA A 149 27.26 -53.67 6.57
N ASP A 150 27.21 -53.93 5.25
CA ASP A 150 26.97 -52.90 4.25
C ASP A 150 25.59 -52.26 4.47
N ILE A 151 25.58 -51.08 5.09
CA ILE A 151 24.46 -50.15 5.08
C ILE A 151 24.88 -48.99 4.20
N ASP A 152 24.07 -48.72 3.19
CA ASP A 152 24.27 -47.68 2.19
C ASP A 152 24.12 -46.30 2.87
N ASP A 153 25.20 -45.53 3.02
CA ASP A 153 25.19 -44.25 3.77
C ASP A 153 24.13 -43.26 3.22
N ASP A 154 23.92 -43.25 1.90
CA ASP A 154 22.86 -42.50 1.20
C ASP A 154 21.43 -42.85 1.71
N ASN A 155 21.22 -44.03 2.29
CA ASN A 155 19.98 -44.39 2.99
C ASN A 155 20.01 -44.03 4.48
N LEU A 156 21.18 -43.98 5.13
CA LEU A 156 21.28 -43.64 6.56
C LEU A 156 21.04 -42.15 6.78
N ASP A 157 21.71 -41.27 6.03
CA ASP A 157 21.48 -39.82 6.05
C ASP A 157 20.02 -39.50 5.73
N LYS A 158 19.45 -40.21 4.74
CA LYS A 158 18.05 -40.05 4.36
C LYS A 158 17.07 -40.53 5.44
N LEU A 159 17.35 -41.64 6.14
CA LEU A 159 16.54 -42.10 7.26
C LEU A 159 16.68 -41.19 8.50
N LEU A 160 17.83 -40.52 8.66
CA LEU A 160 18.03 -39.49 9.68
C LEU A 160 17.28 -38.21 9.33
N GLU A 161 17.25 -37.79 8.06
CA GLU A 161 16.42 -36.67 7.60
C GLU A 161 14.92 -37.00 7.71
N GLU A 162 14.47 -38.20 7.29
CA GLU A 162 13.08 -38.67 7.41
C GLU A 162 12.64 -38.82 8.89
N ALA A 163 13.54 -39.24 9.79
CA ALA A 163 13.28 -39.25 11.24
C ALA A 163 13.29 -37.85 11.87
N ALA A 164 14.12 -36.93 11.36
CA ALA A 164 14.09 -35.53 11.78
C ALA A 164 12.81 -34.83 11.29
N GLU A 165 12.32 -35.14 10.09
CA GLU A 165 11.02 -34.70 9.57
C GLU A 165 9.83 -35.23 10.39
N GLU A 166 9.90 -36.46 10.92
CA GLU A 166 8.85 -37.00 11.79
C GLU A 166 8.84 -36.37 13.20
N VAL A 167 9.97 -35.84 13.68
CA VAL A 167 10.10 -35.16 14.98
C VAL A 167 9.87 -33.63 14.88
N ALA A 168 10.31 -32.98 13.79
CA ALA A 168 10.17 -31.55 13.56
C ALA A 168 8.90 -31.23 12.73
N GLY A 169 7.76 -31.25 13.40
CA GLY A 169 6.43 -31.16 12.77
C GLY A 169 6.25 -29.97 11.80
N GLN A 170 5.87 -30.31 10.55
CA GLN A 170 5.68 -29.43 9.39
C GLN A 170 6.93 -28.64 8.97
N ALA A 171 7.67 -29.21 8.01
CA ALA A 171 8.81 -28.56 7.38
C ALA A 171 8.44 -27.17 6.79
N PRO A 172 9.28 -26.14 7.01
CA PRO A 172 9.10 -24.83 6.36
C PRO A 172 9.23 -24.98 4.83
N ASN A 173 8.45 -24.20 4.08
CA ASN A 173 8.44 -24.29 2.62
C ASN A 173 9.80 -23.93 2.03
N THR A 174 10.05 -24.31 0.77
CA THR A 174 11.30 -23.97 0.06
C THR A 174 11.60 -22.48 0.10
N ASN A 175 10.57 -21.64 -0.06
CA ASN A 175 10.67 -20.19 0.01
C ASN A 175 11.04 -19.68 1.41
N ASP A 176 10.53 -20.33 2.45
CA ASP A 176 10.80 -19.95 3.84
C ASP A 176 12.25 -20.30 4.21
N LYS A 177 12.75 -21.46 3.75
CA LYS A 177 14.17 -21.84 3.83
C LYS A 177 15.08 -20.86 3.07
N GLU A 178 14.70 -20.42 1.86
CA GLU A 178 15.43 -19.40 1.08
C GLU A 178 15.43 -18.01 1.73
N PHE A 179 14.30 -17.61 2.32
CA PHE A 179 14.14 -16.35 3.06
C PHE A 179 15.04 -16.31 4.30
N ILE A 180 14.95 -17.32 5.17
CA ILE A 180 15.78 -17.45 6.38
C ILE A 180 17.28 -17.44 6.03
N ARG A 181 17.68 -18.17 4.98
CA ARG A 181 19.08 -18.19 4.52
C ARG A 181 19.56 -16.80 4.09
N SER A 182 18.72 -16.07 3.35
CA SER A 182 19.03 -14.72 2.86
C SER A 182 19.07 -13.70 4.00
N GLU A 183 18.18 -13.80 4.99
CA GLU A 183 18.20 -12.96 6.20
C GLU A 183 19.43 -13.23 7.06
N MET A 184 19.84 -14.50 7.23
CA MET A 184 21.09 -14.87 7.92
C MET A 184 22.35 -14.40 7.20
N GLU A 185 22.38 -14.44 5.86
CA GLU A 185 23.50 -13.92 5.05
C GLU A 185 23.60 -12.39 5.14
N ASN A 186 22.45 -11.68 5.13
CA ASN A 186 22.38 -10.25 5.38
C ASN A 186 22.85 -9.88 6.81
N HIS A 187 22.48 -10.68 7.82
CA HIS A 187 22.95 -10.48 9.20
C HIS A 187 24.48 -10.62 9.30
N LYS A 188 25.04 -11.74 8.82
CA LYS A 188 26.49 -11.99 8.87
C LYS A 188 27.28 -10.92 8.12
N SER A 189 26.82 -10.48 6.94
CA SER A 189 27.49 -9.45 6.16
C SER A 189 27.40 -8.04 6.76
N GLU A 190 26.26 -7.63 7.36
CA GLU A 190 26.20 -6.36 8.11
C GLU A 190 27.11 -6.40 9.34
N GLU A 191 27.14 -7.51 10.08
CA GLU A 191 28.03 -7.69 11.24
C GLU A 191 29.52 -7.66 10.84
N GLU A 192 29.92 -8.37 9.79
CA GLU A 192 31.29 -8.34 9.26
C GLU A 192 31.70 -6.93 8.81
N GLU A 193 30.82 -6.20 8.12
CA GLU A 193 31.09 -4.81 7.72
C GLU A 193 31.25 -3.87 8.92
N ILE A 194 30.43 -4.01 9.97
CA ILE A 194 30.54 -3.19 11.19
C ILE A 194 31.84 -3.53 11.94
N ARG A 195 32.11 -4.83 12.18
CA ARG A 195 33.34 -5.31 12.85
C ARG A 195 34.60 -4.85 12.11
N LYS A 196 34.61 -4.90 10.77
CA LYS A 196 35.72 -4.41 9.95
C LYS A 196 35.95 -2.90 10.11
N LYS A 197 34.88 -2.09 9.97
CA LYS A 197 34.97 -0.62 10.13
C LYS A 197 35.42 -0.23 11.54
N LEU A 198 35.00 -0.98 12.56
CA LEU A 198 35.40 -0.78 13.95
C LEU A 198 36.90 -1.06 14.14
N LEU A 199 37.43 -2.14 13.55
CA LEU A 199 38.86 -2.45 13.57
C LEU A 199 39.68 -1.39 12.82
N GLU A 200 39.21 -0.93 11.65
CA GLU A 200 39.83 0.17 10.91
C GLU A 200 39.91 1.44 11.77
N VAL A 201 38.81 1.86 12.40
CA VAL A 201 38.77 3.04 13.30
C VAL A 201 39.69 2.85 14.50
N MET A 202 39.68 1.68 15.16
CA MET A 202 40.60 1.40 16.28
C MET A 202 42.07 1.52 15.86
N SER A 203 42.44 1.02 14.68
CA SER A 203 43.81 1.16 14.15
C SER A 203 44.21 2.62 13.91
N THR A 204 43.26 3.51 13.57
CA THR A 204 43.54 4.95 13.45
C THR A 204 43.71 5.64 14.81
N LEU A 205 42.99 5.20 15.85
CA LEU A 205 43.16 5.71 17.22
C LEU A 205 44.51 5.26 17.81
N GLU A 206 44.90 4.01 17.58
CA GLU A 206 46.23 3.48 17.95
C GLU A 206 47.37 4.14 17.16
N GLY A 207 47.09 4.58 15.93
CA GLY A 207 48.03 5.27 15.05
C GLY A 207 48.45 6.69 15.49
N GLY A 208 48.02 7.18 16.65
CA GLY A 208 48.46 8.45 17.22
C GLY A 208 47.81 9.69 16.62
N VAL A 209 46.53 9.60 16.23
CA VAL A 209 45.76 10.76 15.74
C VAL A 209 45.44 11.72 16.90
N GLU A 210 45.78 13.00 16.73
CA GLU A 210 45.55 14.05 17.74
C GLU A 210 44.37 14.99 17.39
N GLY A 211 43.93 15.78 18.37
CA GLY A 211 43.03 16.92 18.16
C GLY A 211 41.58 16.55 17.81
N GLU A 212 41.01 17.21 16.80
CA GLU A 212 39.61 17.02 16.39
C GLU A 212 39.38 15.68 15.69
N ALA A 213 40.36 15.20 14.90
CA ALA A 213 40.28 13.91 14.24
C ALA A 213 40.21 12.75 15.25
N MET A 214 40.87 12.88 16.41
CA MET A 214 40.76 11.90 17.50
C MET A 214 39.34 11.82 18.06
N LYS A 215 38.67 12.97 18.23
CA LYS A 215 37.28 13.04 18.69
C LYS A 215 36.29 12.48 17.66
N GLN A 216 36.53 12.73 16.37
CA GLN A 216 35.73 12.17 15.29
C GLN A 216 35.89 10.64 15.22
N ALA A 217 37.12 10.13 15.28
CA ALA A 217 37.38 8.69 15.31
C ALA A 217 36.79 8.01 16.56
N GLN A 218 36.88 8.64 17.74
CA GLN A 218 36.22 8.13 18.95
C GLN A 218 34.68 8.10 18.79
N SER A 219 34.06 9.21 18.33
CA SER A 219 32.62 9.24 18.10
C SER A 219 32.17 8.22 17.04
N GLN A 220 32.97 7.97 16.01
CA GLN A 220 32.71 6.94 15.00
C GLN A 220 32.84 5.53 15.60
N LYS A 221 33.80 5.30 16.49
CA LYS A 221 33.93 4.06 17.27
C LYS A 221 32.67 3.83 18.13
N ASP A 222 32.25 4.83 18.90
CA ASP A 222 31.08 4.76 19.78
C ASP A 222 29.80 4.41 18.99
N ILE A 223 29.63 5.02 17.80
CA ILE A 223 28.55 4.71 16.86
C ILE A 223 28.60 3.25 16.38
N LEU A 224 29.77 2.75 16.00
CA LEU A 224 29.94 1.38 15.51
C LEU A 224 29.74 0.32 16.62
N GLU A 225 30.19 0.60 17.85
CA GLU A 225 29.96 -0.28 19.01
C GLU A 225 28.46 -0.38 19.36
N GLU A 226 27.73 0.73 19.41
CA GLU A 226 26.28 0.70 19.66
C GLU A 226 25.49 0.13 18.47
N MET A 227 25.93 0.34 17.22
CA MET A 227 25.33 -0.33 16.05
C MET A 227 25.50 -1.85 16.09
N LEU A 228 26.70 -2.35 16.45
CA LEU A 228 26.96 -3.78 16.59
C LEU A 228 26.11 -4.41 17.71
N ARG A 229 26.02 -3.71 18.86
CA ARG A 229 25.16 -4.10 19.97
C ARG A 229 23.68 -4.19 19.56
N LEU A 230 23.17 -3.17 18.87
CA LEU A 230 21.78 -3.16 18.39
C LEU A 230 21.53 -4.25 17.34
N HIS A 231 22.47 -4.49 16.42
CA HIS A 231 22.40 -5.60 15.46
C HIS A 231 22.24 -6.95 16.18
N ASN A 232 23.03 -7.20 17.21
CA ASN A 232 23.00 -8.47 17.94
C ASN A 232 21.69 -8.65 18.73
N ILE A 233 21.14 -7.57 19.33
CA ILE A 233 19.82 -7.60 19.99
C ILE A 233 18.70 -7.86 18.97
N ILE A 234 18.74 -7.26 17.77
CA ILE A 234 17.77 -7.54 16.70
C ILE A 234 17.83 -9.03 16.32
N ARG A 235 19.04 -9.57 16.13
CA ARG A 235 19.27 -10.98 15.78
C ARG A 235 18.77 -11.94 16.87
N GLU A 236 19.02 -11.64 18.15
CA GLU A 236 18.47 -12.38 19.29
C GLU A 236 16.93 -12.38 19.27
N LYS A 237 16.31 -11.20 19.10
CA LYS A 237 14.85 -11.05 19.01
C LYS A 237 14.24 -11.80 17.83
N ARG A 238 14.95 -11.90 16.70
CA ARG A 238 14.52 -12.69 15.54
C ARG A 238 14.48 -14.20 15.76
N THR A 239 15.13 -14.74 16.78
CA THR A 239 14.97 -16.15 17.17
C THR A 239 13.64 -16.43 17.90
N GLN A 240 13.01 -15.40 18.48
CA GLN A 240 11.75 -15.52 19.21
C GLN A 240 10.57 -15.67 18.24
N PRO A 241 9.49 -16.38 18.62
CA PRO A 241 8.36 -16.65 17.74
C PRO A 241 7.76 -15.37 17.11
N GLY A 242 7.38 -15.50 15.84
CA GLY A 242 6.63 -14.47 15.12
C GLY A 242 5.40 -14.00 15.90
N SER A 243 5.33 -12.70 16.14
CA SER A 243 4.21 -12.02 16.80
C SER A 243 4.28 -10.53 16.47
N LEU A 244 3.14 -9.84 16.59
CA LEU A 244 3.04 -8.39 16.42
C LEU A 244 4.01 -7.66 17.38
N ALA A 245 4.06 -8.08 18.65
CA ALA A 245 4.91 -7.44 19.66
C ALA A 245 6.40 -7.56 19.31
N ASN A 246 6.89 -8.76 18.98
CA ASN A 246 8.28 -8.98 18.58
C ASN A 246 8.61 -8.23 17.28
N PHE A 247 7.73 -8.29 16.27
CA PHE A 247 7.92 -7.59 15.00
C PHE A 247 8.03 -6.07 15.16
N LEU A 248 7.21 -5.47 16.03
CA LEU A 248 7.27 -4.03 16.32
C LEU A 248 8.52 -3.65 17.12
N GLU A 249 8.96 -4.50 18.06
CA GLU A 249 10.21 -4.29 18.79
C GLU A 249 11.42 -4.35 17.86
N VAL A 250 11.52 -5.37 17.00
CA VAL A 250 12.55 -5.48 15.94
C VAL A 250 12.53 -4.26 15.01
N THR A 251 11.35 -3.87 14.49
CA THR A 251 11.22 -2.71 13.59
C THR A 251 11.71 -1.43 14.28
N ASN A 252 11.39 -1.23 15.56
CA ASN A 252 11.86 -0.08 16.33
C ASN A 252 13.39 -0.15 16.57
N LEU A 253 13.94 -1.33 16.84
CA LEU A 253 15.40 -1.52 17.01
C LEU A 253 16.17 -1.25 15.70
N ASP A 254 15.67 -1.66 14.53
CA ASP A 254 16.28 -1.32 13.23
C ASP A 254 16.23 0.20 12.96
N ILE A 255 15.12 0.86 13.29
CA ILE A 255 15.01 2.32 13.23
C ILE A 255 16.01 2.99 14.19
N LEU A 256 16.24 2.43 15.38
CA LEU A 256 17.26 2.90 16.33
C LEU A 256 18.68 2.67 15.81
N LYS A 257 19.01 1.47 15.28
CA LYS A 257 20.30 1.16 14.63
C LYS A 257 20.60 2.16 13.50
N ALA A 258 19.59 2.49 12.69
CA ALA A 258 19.68 3.51 11.65
C ALA A 258 19.85 4.94 12.22
N ARG A 259 19.21 5.29 13.34
CA ARG A 259 19.42 6.58 14.03
C ARG A 259 20.84 6.70 14.60
N THR A 260 21.38 5.66 15.22
CA THR A 260 22.78 5.59 15.68
C THR A 260 23.77 5.83 14.54
N ASN A 261 23.54 5.22 13.36
CA ASN A 261 24.36 5.42 12.15
C ASN A 261 24.40 6.88 11.63
N ILE A 262 23.43 7.73 12.01
CA ILE A 262 23.45 9.18 11.70
C ILE A 262 23.84 10.04 12.92
N GLY A 263 24.49 9.45 13.93
CA GLY A 263 24.93 10.12 15.16
C GLY A 263 23.82 10.41 16.17
N ALA A 264 22.58 9.99 15.93
CA ALA A 264 21.45 10.20 16.84
C ALA A 264 21.38 9.06 17.88
N MET A 265 22.41 8.97 18.74
CA MET A 265 22.61 7.89 19.71
C MET A 265 21.65 7.91 20.92
N THR A 266 20.82 8.94 21.06
CA THR A 266 19.82 9.00 22.15
C THR A 266 18.59 8.15 21.79
N ALA A 267 18.21 7.23 22.67
CA ALA A 267 17.03 6.38 22.50
C ALA A 267 15.78 7.17 22.09
N ASP A 268 15.57 8.34 22.72
CA ASP A 268 14.60 9.33 22.28
C ASP A 268 15.23 10.49 21.50
N GLU A 269 14.54 10.94 20.44
CA GLU A 269 14.84 12.22 19.78
C GLU A 269 14.38 13.36 20.69
N LYS A 270 15.22 14.39 20.85
CA LYS A 270 14.96 15.57 21.70
C LYS A 270 15.24 16.84 20.91
N GLU A 271 14.42 17.86 21.14
CA GLU A 271 14.61 19.22 20.63
C GLU A 271 14.29 20.18 21.79
N GLU A 272 15.23 21.05 22.15
CA GLU A 272 15.08 21.99 23.26
C GLU A 272 14.61 23.35 22.73
N TYR A 273 13.86 24.09 23.55
CA TYR A 273 13.44 25.45 23.20
C TYR A 273 14.65 26.39 23.25
N THR A 274 14.93 27.08 22.14
CA THR A 274 15.99 28.09 22.02
C THR A 274 15.60 29.40 22.70
N SER A 275 14.30 29.71 22.77
CA SER A 275 13.78 30.91 23.42
C SER A 275 12.49 30.68 24.23
N GLU A 276 12.23 31.57 25.18
CA GLU A 276 10.95 31.62 25.90
C GLU A 276 9.77 31.95 24.97
N ALA A 277 10.02 32.60 23.83
CA ALA A 277 9.00 32.90 22.84
C ALA A 277 8.49 31.62 22.16
N GLU A 278 9.37 30.71 21.71
CA GLU A 278 8.97 29.40 21.18
C GLU A 278 8.19 28.58 22.21
N ARG A 279 8.61 28.63 23.48
CA ARG A 279 7.94 27.93 24.59
C ARG A 279 6.53 28.46 24.88
N GLY A 280 6.22 29.68 24.47
CA GLY A 280 4.89 30.28 24.55
C GLY A 280 3.96 29.97 23.37
N MET A 281 4.48 29.40 22.27
CA MET A 281 3.69 29.12 21.06
C MET A 281 2.84 27.86 21.21
N THR A 282 1.67 27.86 20.59
CA THR A 282 0.85 26.65 20.39
C THR A 282 1.43 25.74 19.30
N ALA A 283 1.04 24.46 19.31
CA ALA A 283 1.47 23.48 18.29
C ALA A 283 1.19 23.94 16.83
N HIS A 284 0.10 24.68 16.61
CA HIS A 284 -0.26 25.21 15.30
C HIS A 284 0.60 26.42 14.89
N GLU A 285 0.98 27.28 15.83
CA GLU A 285 1.89 28.41 15.61
C GLU A 285 3.33 27.94 15.34
N LEU A 286 3.77 26.90 16.06
CA LEU A 286 5.02 26.18 15.78
C LEU A 286 4.98 25.55 14.37
N MET A 287 3.91 24.84 14.01
CA MET A 287 3.76 24.24 12.68
C MET A 287 3.78 25.28 11.57
N THR A 288 2.96 26.33 11.66
CA THR A 288 2.86 27.38 10.63
C THR A 288 4.14 28.21 10.52
N THR A 289 4.88 28.38 11.62
CA THR A 289 6.23 28.99 11.58
C THR A 289 7.25 28.06 10.92
N GLY A 290 7.24 26.77 11.25
CA GLY A 290 8.08 25.77 10.55
C GLY A 290 7.81 25.72 9.04
N LEU A 291 6.54 25.78 8.62
CA LEU A 291 6.16 25.85 7.21
C LEU A 291 6.64 27.14 6.52
N ARG A 292 6.53 28.30 7.19
CA ARG A 292 7.05 29.58 6.67
C ARG A 292 8.56 29.53 6.41
N HIS A 293 9.33 28.95 7.32
CA HIS A 293 10.77 28.73 7.14
C HIS A 293 11.06 27.69 6.04
N PHE A 294 10.18 26.70 5.84
CA PHE A 294 10.30 25.71 4.76
C PHE A 294 10.10 26.36 3.37
N GLU A 295 9.10 27.24 3.23
CA GLU A 295 8.88 28.05 2.02
C GLU A 295 10.09 28.97 1.72
N GLN A 296 10.73 29.48 2.76
CA GLN A 296 11.96 30.29 2.70
C GLN A 296 13.24 29.45 2.45
N GLN A 297 13.12 28.12 2.30
CA GLN A 297 14.20 27.15 2.12
C GLN A 297 15.15 27.02 3.33
N GLU A 298 14.77 27.53 4.49
CA GLU A 298 15.51 27.47 5.75
C GLU A 298 15.28 26.12 6.47
N ILE A 299 15.61 25.02 5.79
CA ILE A 299 15.23 23.65 6.16
C ILE A 299 15.55 23.29 7.62
N GLN A 300 16.69 23.73 8.17
CA GLN A 300 17.06 23.40 9.56
C GLN A 300 16.15 24.10 10.58
N ILE A 301 15.78 25.36 10.33
CA ILE A 301 14.88 26.14 11.19
C ILE A 301 13.45 25.58 11.07
N ALA A 302 13.02 25.25 9.84
CA ALA A 302 11.76 24.55 9.59
C ALA A 302 11.66 23.23 10.38
N LEU A 303 12.71 22.40 10.32
CA LEU A 303 12.78 21.13 11.05
C LEU A 303 12.78 21.33 12.57
N HIS A 304 13.46 22.35 13.11
CA HIS A 304 13.44 22.69 14.54
C HIS A 304 12.01 23.00 15.03
N PHE A 305 11.31 23.95 14.40
CA PHE A 305 9.93 24.28 14.77
C PHE A 305 8.95 23.11 14.63
N LEU A 306 9.08 22.31 13.55
CA LEU A 306 8.25 21.12 13.36
C LEU A 306 8.57 20.02 14.40
N ARG A 307 9.83 19.85 14.82
CA ARG A 307 10.21 18.94 15.92
C ARG A 307 9.67 19.42 17.27
N LEU A 308 9.72 20.72 17.58
CA LEU A 308 9.13 21.25 18.81
C LEU A 308 7.63 20.92 18.90
N ALA A 309 6.88 21.12 17.81
CA ALA A 309 5.47 20.74 17.71
C ALA A 309 5.26 19.21 17.86
N ALA A 310 6.12 18.39 17.27
CA ALA A 310 6.04 16.93 17.33
C ALA A 310 6.39 16.36 18.72
N ILE A 311 7.43 16.87 19.37
CA ILE A 311 8.00 16.33 20.61
C ILE A 311 7.23 16.81 21.85
N HIS A 312 6.92 18.11 21.94
CA HIS A 312 6.29 18.69 23.14
C HIS A 312 4.76 18.68 23.09
N HIS A 313 4.16 18.51 21.92
CA HIS A 313 2.71 18.58 21.73
C HIS A 313 2.09 17.39 20.95
N ASP A 314 2.85 16.34 20.64
CA ASP A 314 2.41 15.16 19.87
C ASP A 314 1.75 15.49 18.50
N HIS A 315 2.03 16.67 17.92
CA HIS A 315 1.18 17.28 16.88
C HIS A 315 1.15 16.47 15.57
N GLU A 316 -0.04 15.94 15.23
CA GLU A 316 -0.26 14.98 14.14
C GLU A 316 0.26 15.48 12.79
N GLN A 317 -0.16 16.67 12.37
CA GLN A 317 0.20 17.26 11.08
C GLN A 317 1.72 17.52 11.01
N SER A 318 2.34 18.01 12.09
CA SER A 318 3.78 18.21 12.16
C SER A 318 4.56 16.89 12.04
N ILE A 319 4.06 15.80 12.64
CA ILE A 319 4.69 14.48 12.56
C ILE A 319 4.59 13.89 11.14
N LEU A 320 3.45 14.07 10.46
CA LEU A 320 3.27 13.65 9.06
C LEU A 320 4.15 14.48 8.10
N LEU A 321 4.30 15.79 8.35
CA LEU A 321 5.21 16.66 7.61
C LEU A 321 6.69 16.26 7.84
N LEU A 322 7.11 16.08 9.09
CA LEU A 322 8.45 15.59 9.42
C LEU A 322 8.74 14.24 8.78
N HIS A 323 7.79 13.31 8.79
CA HIS A 323 7.93 12.03 8.09
C HIS A 323 8.23 12.27 6.60
N SER A 324 7.39 13.05 5.91
CA SER A 324 7.55 13.37 4.48
C SER A 324 8.93 13.97 4.17
N ILE A 325 9.34 15.00 4.93
CA ILE A 325 10.63 15.68 4.75
C ILE A 325 11.80 14.71 5.03
N TYR A 326 11.74 13.91 6.10
CA TYR A 326 12.79 12.94 6.39
C TYR A 326 12.84 11.77 5.40
N THR A 327 11.72 11.35 4.81
CA THR A 327 11.72 10.38 3.70
C THR A 327 12.49 10.94 2.49
N GLN A 328 12.26 12.22 2.14
CA GLN A 328 13.00 12.90 1.06
C GLN A 328 14.49 13.04 1.38
N LEU A 329 14.84 13.36 2.64
CA LEU A 329 16.21 13.40 3.16
C LEU A 329 16.79 12.00 3.48
N GLN A 330 16.09 10.92 3.14
CA GLN A 330 16.45 9.51 3.40
C GLN A 330 16.78 9.16 4.87
N SER A 331 16.31 9.96 5.83
CA SER A 331 16.65 9.89 7.25
C SER A 331 15.67 9.02 8.06
N PRO A 332 16.15 8.16 8.98
CA PRO A 332 15.30 7.32 9.84
C PRO A 332 14.46 8.11 10.86
N ARG A 333 14.78 9.39 11.10
CA ARG A 333 14.02 10.28 12.01
C ARG A 333 12.52 10.30 11.70
N GLY A 334 12.15 10.30 10.42
CA GLY A 334 10.74 10.30 9.99
C GLY A 334 10.01 9.02 10.40
N ALA A 335 10.63 7.86 10.15
CA ALA A 335 10.07 6.56 10.54
C ALA A 335 9.93 6.42 12.06
N TYR A 336 10.94 6.88 12.81
CA TYR A 336 10.91 6.94 14.28
C TYR A 336 9.73 7.76 14.81
N PHE A 337 9.58 9.02 14.35
CA PHE A 337 8.46 9.87 14.78
C PHE A 337 7.10 9.24 14.44
N LEU A 338 6.95 8.70 13.22
CA LEU A 338 5.69 8.12 12.76
C LEU A 338 5.32 6.86 13.57
N LEU A 339 6.24 5.91 13.74
CA LEU A 339 5.98 4.68 14.48
C LEU A 339 5.74 4.94 15.98
N LYS A 340 6.60 5.74 16.62
CA LYS A 340 6.42 6.12 18.04
C LYS A 340 5.09 6.81 18.28
N ARG A 341 4.64 7.67 17.36
CA ARG A 341 3.34 8.36 17.46
C ARG A 341 2.15 7.43 17.23
N ALA A 342 2.28 6.42 16.36
CA ALA A 342 1.25 5.41 16.11
C ALA A 342 1.04 4.45 17.29
N LEU A 343 2.09 4.14 18.04
CA LEU A 343 2.06 3.24 19.20
C LEU A 343 1.59 3.91 20.50
N LYS A 344 1.26 5.21 20.49
CA LYS A 344 0.79 5.96 21.66
C LYS A 344 -0.75 5.96 21.75
N ASP A 345 -1.32 5.02 22.50
CA ASP A 345 -2.77 4.87 22.65
C ASP A 345 -3.46 6.02 23.40
N ASP A 346 -2.81 6.62 24.42
CA ASP A 346 -3.36 7.71 25.25
C ASP A 346 -3.85 8.93 24.44
N ASN A 347 -3.28 9.13 23.26
CA ASN A 347 -3.54 10.24 22.35
C ASN A 347 -3.71 9.69 20.93
N PHE A 348 -4.65 8.75 20.74
CA PHE A 348 -4.78 8.00 19.50
C PHE A 348 -4.92 8.92 18.26
N SER A 349 -4.09 8.69 17.24
CA SER A 349 -4.09 9.43 15.97
C SER A 349 -4.54 8.54 14.81
N ILE A 350 -5.62 8.94 14.13
CA ILE A 350 -6.20 8.21 13.00
C ILE A 350 -5.25 8.25 11.80
N SER A 351 -4.81 9.44 11.40
CA SER A 351 -4.02 9.63 10.17
C SER A 351 -2.61 9.05 10.30
N VAL A 352 -2.01 9.06 11.50
CA VAL A 352 -0.71 8.42 11.73
C VAL A 352 -0.84 6.89 11.68
N ASN A 353 -1.90 6.31 12.26
CA ASN A 353 -2.14 4.87 12.13
C ASN A 353 -2.39 4.45 10.67
N LEU A 354 -3.22 5.20 9.94
CA LEU A 354 -3.41 5.02 8.49
C LEU A 354 -2.06 5.09 7.77
N LYS A 355 -1.22 6.07 8.08
CA LYS A 355 0.07 6.27 7.39
C LYS A 355 1.11 5.18 7.67
N VAL A 356 1.16 4.65 8.89
CA VAL A 356 2.00 3.48 9.21
C VAL A 356 1.49 2.24 8.47
N GLY A 357 0.16 2.05 8.41
CA GLY A 357 -0.45 1.00 7.57
C GLY A 357 -0.02 1.10 6.10
N GLU A 358 -0.02 2.32 5.53
CA GLU A 358 0.51 2.55 4.18
C GLU A 358 2.01 2.23 4.05
N GLN A 359 2.84 2.48 5.06
CA GLN A 359 4.27 2.16 4.97
C GLN A 359 4.50 0.64 4.95
N PHE A 360 3.75 -0.12 5.75
CA PHE A 360 3.78 -1.59 5.73
C PHE A 360 3.06 -2.21 4.52
N ASP A 361 2.13 -1.51 3.86
CA ASP A 361 1.53 -1.95 2.59
C ASP A 361 2.46 -1.68 1.39
N THR A 362 3.12 -0.52 1.35
CA THR A 362 3.97 -0.12 0.22
C THR A 362 5.42 -0.61 0.31
N GLY A 363 5.93 -0.91 1.50
CA GLY A 363 7.30 -1.38 1.73
C GLY A 363 8.33 -0.25 1.72
N ALA A 364 8.20 0.69 2.66
CA ALA A 364 9.17 1.78 2.83
C ALA A 364 10.47 1.29 3.50
N ARG A 365 11.57 2.06 3.37
CA ARG A 365 12.95 1.68 3.79
C ARG A 365 13.07 1.10 5.21
N PHE A 366 12.22 1.55 6.14
CA PHE A 366 12.23 1.15 7.56
C PHE A 366 10.94 0.42 7.98
N PHE A 367 10.14 -0.03 7.01
CA PHE A 367 8.85 -0.68 7.20
C PHE A 367 8.75 -1.86 6.23
N LEU A 368 9.30 -3.02 6.63
CA LEU A 368 9.29 -4.26 5.85
C LEU A 368 7.84 -4.57 5.41
N PRO A 369 7.55 -4.78 4.11
CA PRO A 369 6.17 -4.91 3.64
C PRO A 369 5.52 -6.19 4.16
N MET A 370 4.62 -6.03 5.14
CA MET A 370 4.10 -7.13 5.96
C MET A 370 2.59 -7.02 6.12
N PHE A 371 1.87 -7.99 5.53
CA PHE A 371 0.40 -8.03 5.56
C PHE A 371 -0.21 -7.88 6.96
N PRO A 372 0.18 -8.65 7.99
CA PRO A 372 -0.42 -8.52 9.33
C PRO A 372 -0.10 -7.17 10.00
N ALA A 373 1.08 -6.59 9.75
CA ALA A 373 1.43 -5.26 10.25
C ALA A 373 0.59 -4.15 9.58
N ALA A 374 0.47 -4.17 8.26
CA ALA A 374 -0.39 -3.24 7.51
C ALA A 374 -1.86 -3.37 7.96
N LEU A 375 -2.35 -4.61 8.08
CA LEU A 375 -3.71 -4.91 8.55
C LEU A 375 -3.97 -4.36 9.95
N TYR A 376 -3.04 -4.54 10.90
CA TYR A 376 -3.16 -4.05 12.28
C TYR A 376 -3.31 -2.53 12.36
N PHE A 377 -2.40 -1.79 11.71
CA PHE A 377 -2.44 -0.32 11.74
C PHE A 377 -3.65 0.26 11.01
N TYR A 378 -4.04 -0.33 9.87
CA TYR A 378 -5.30 0.05 9.24
C TYR A 378 -6.51 -0.32 10.11
N GLN A 379 -6.54 -1.48 10.78
CA GLN A 379 -7.65 -1.87 11.66
C GLN A 379 -7.81 -0.92 12.84
N ARG A 380 -6.72 -0.44 13.45
CA ARG A 380 -6.78 0.61 14.49
C ARG A 380 -7.38 1.91 13.93
N ALA A 381 -6.95 2.37 12.76
CA ALA A 381 -7.51 3.56 12.12
C ALA A 381 -8.99 3.38 11.72
N ALA A 382 -9.38 2.20 11.23
CA ALA A 382 -10.75 1.88 10.85
C ALA A 382 -11.69 1.75 12.07
N GLN A 383 -11.20 1.18 13.17
CA GLN A 383 -11.91 1.13 14.46
C GLN A 383 -12.24 2.53 14.96
N ALA A 384 -11.34 3.49 14.78
CA ALA A 384 -11.56 4.91 15.04
C ALA A 384 -12.35 5.66 13.94
N GLY A 385 -13.03 4.94 13.02
CA GLY A 385 -13.94 5.51 12.03
C GLY A 385 -13.35 5.77 10.63
N SER A 386 -12.06 5.53 10.39
CA SER A 386 -11.42 5.86 9.11
C SER A 386 -11.90 5.01 7.93
N VAL A 387 -12.77 5.59 7.10
CA VAL A 387 -13.22 4.99 5.84
C VAL A 387 -12.08 4.75 4.82
N HIS A 388 -11.02 5.56 4.87
CA HIS A 388 -9.81 5.31 4.07
C HIS A 388 -9.11 4.00 4.50
N ALA A 389 -9.03 3.75 5.81
CA ALA A 389 -8.46 2.52 6.32
C ALA A 389 -9.36 1.30 6.01
N MET A 390 -10.68 1.43 6.09
CA MET A 390 -11.63 0.39 5.67
C MET A 390 -11.41 -0.02 4.20
N LEU A 391 -11.26 0.97 3.30
CA LEU A 391 -10.96 0.72 1.89
C LEU A 391 -9.57 0.10 1.68
N ALA A 392 -8.56 0.50 2.45
CA ALA A 392 -7.23 -0.11 2.40
C ALA A 392 -7.23 -1.58 2.87
N ILE A 393 -7.96 -1.90 3.95
CA ILE A 393 -8.16 -3.28 4.43
C ILE A 393 -8.89 -4.13 3.38
N ALA A 394 -9.96 -3.59 2.77
CA ALA A 394 -10.64 -4.25 1.67
C ALA A 394 -9.65 -4.55 0.53
N GLN A 395 -8.85 -3.56 0.12
CA GLN A 395 -7.87 -3.70 -0.95
C GLN A 395 -6.71 -4.66 -0.60
N LEU A 396 -6.33 -4.81 0.68
CA LEU A 396 -5.45 -5.90 1.15
C LEU A 396 -6.12 -7.27 0.94
N TYR A 397 -7.35 -7.48 1.42
CA TYR A 397 -8.05 -8.77 1.25
C TYR A 397 -8.42 -9.11 -0.20
N LEU A 398 -8.51 -8.12 -1.09
CA LEU A 398 -8.67 -8.36 -2.53
C LEU A 398 -7.37 -8.86 -3.18
N ARG A 399 -6.22 -8.35 -2.71
CA ARG A 399 -4.88 -8.75 -3.21
C ARG A 399 -4.41 -10.06 -2.59
N GLY A 400 -4.73 -10.30 -1.32
CA GLY A 400 -4.09 -11.31 -0.47
C GLY A 400 -2.68 -10.92 -0.02
N SER A 401 -2.28 -9.67 -0.27
CA SER A 401 -0.92 -9.18 -0.10
C SER A 401 -0.86 -7.66 -0.03
N THR A 402 0.28 -7.20 0.49
CA THR A 402 0.77 -5.82 0.44
C THR A 402 1.20 -5.45 -0.99
N SER A 403 1.24 -4.15 -1.30
CA SER A 403 1.53 -3.57 -2.63
C SER A 403 2.88 -3.99 -3.18
N SER A 404 3.89 -4.05 -2.32
CA SER A 404 5.10 -4.85 -2.51
C SER A 404 4.99 -6.05 -1.57
N THR A 405 5.44 -7.24 -1.95
CA THR A 405 5.29 -8.45 -1.12
C THR A 405 6.38 -9.46 -1.43
N MET A 406 6.78 -10.22 -0.41
CA MET A 406 7.67 -11.39 -0.54
C MET A 406 6.91 -12.73 -0.42
N LEU A 407 5.59 -12.69 -0.23
CA LEU A 407 4.77 -13.88 -0.01
C LEU A 407 4.71 -14.79 -1.24
N SER A 408 4.64 -16.10 -0.99
CA SER A 408 4.37 -17.10 -2.01
C SER A 408 2.98 -16.91 -2.61
N ARG A 409 2.72 -17.49 -3.79
CA ARG A 409 1.37 -17.45 -4.39
C ARG A 409 0.33 -18.14 -3.50
N GLU A 410 0.73 -19.18 -2.78
CA GLU A 410 -0.16 -19.97 -1.92
C GLU A 410 -0.55 -19.17 -0.67
N GLN A 411 0.42 -18.51 -0.03
CA GLN A 411 0.16 -17.52 1.04
C GLN A 411 -0.76 -16.39 0.53
N MET A 412 -0.53 -15.86 -0.68
CA MET A 412 -1.40 -14.83 -1.25
C MET A 412 -2.83 -15.32 -1.51
N GLU A 413 -3.06 -16.48 -2.12
CA GLU A 413 -4.42 -17.00 -2.31
C GLU A 413 -5.09 -17.35 -0.96
N LYS A 414 -4.34 -17.84 0.03
CA LYS A 414 -4.84 -18.11 1.40
C LYS A 414 -5.37 -16.84 2.09
N MET A 415 -4.71 -15.71 1.88
CA MET A 415 -5.09 -14.42 2.48
C MET A 415 -6.11 -13.63 1.67
N LYS A 416 -6.45 -14.05 0.44
CA LYS A 416 -7.54 -13.43 -0.33
C LYS A 416 -8.90 -13.77 0.28
N SER A 417 -9.75 -12.76 0.41
CA SER A 417 -11.13 -12.96 0.86
C SER A 417 -12.06 -11.94 0.22
N ILE A 418 -12.78 -12.38 -0.82
CA ILE A 418 -13.85 -11.59 -1.46
C ILE A 418 -14.95 -11.22 -0.44
N SER A 419 -15.22 -12.10 0.52
CA SER A 419 -16.18 -11.85 1.61
C SER A 419 -15.72 -10.69 2.52
N LYS A 420 -14.47 -10.72 3.03
CA LYS A 420 -13.94 -9.61 3.85
C LYS A 420 -13.78 -8.33 3.02
N TYR A 421 -13.38 -8.42 1.75
CA TYR A 421 -13.32 -7.29 0.81
C TYR A 421 -14.68 -6.56 0.71
N HIS A 422 -15.79 -7.29 0.50
CA HIS A 422 -17.11 -6.69 0.45
C HIS A 422 -17.53 -6.11 1.79
N ALA A 423 -17.39 -6.85 2.89
CA ALA A 423 -17.87 -6.40 4.19
C ALA A 423 -17.13 -5.13 4.70
N TRP A 424 -15.84 -4.99 4.40
CA TRP A 424 -15.09 -3.75 4.67
C TRP A 424 -15.51 -2.59 3.74
N ILE A 425 -15.95 -2.85 2.51
CA ILE A 425 -16.58 -1.84 1.65
C ILE A 425 -17.96 -1.42 2.18
N GLU A 426 -18.79 -2.37 2.64
CA GLU A 426 -20.11 -2.04 3.20
C GLU A 426 -19.98 -1.14 4.43
N GLN A 427 -19.02 -1.39 5.33
CA GLN A 427 -18.74 -0.51 6.49
C GLN A 427 -18.39 0.94 6.09
N ALA A 428 -17.72 1.15 4.96
CA ALA A 428 -17.43 2.49 4.45
C ALA A 428 -18.64 3.10 3.68
N VAL A 429 -19.43 2.28 3.00
CA VAL A 429 -20.70 2.64 2.34
C VAL A 429 -21.75 3.08 3.38
N ASP A 430 -21.84 2.38 4.51
CA ASP A 430 -22.77 2.67 5.61
C ASP A 430 -22.44 4.00 6.31
N ARG A 431 -21.18 4.44 6.30
CA ARG A 431 -20.77 5.78 6.76
C ARG A 431 -20.96 6.87 5.69
N GLY A 432 -21.37 6.49 4.48
CA GLY A 432 -21.61 7.40 3.37
C GLY A 432 -20.36 7.82 2.58
N CYS A 433 -19.28 7.02 2.60
CA CYS A 433 -18.04 7.36 1.90
C CYS A 433 -18.20 7.37 0.36
N GLY A 434 -17.93 8.52 -0.28
CA GLY A 434 -17.99 8.68 -1.73
C GLY A 434 -17.06 7.71 -2.48
N SER A 435 -15.85 7.50 -1.95
CA SER A 435 -14.87 6.56 -2.52
C SER A 435 -15.32 5.11 -2.40
N ALA A 436 -16.07 4.73 -1.36
CA ALA A 436 -16.64 3.40 -1.22
C ALA A 436 -17.81 3.18 -2.21
N TYR A 437 -18.67 4.20 -2.38
CA TYR A 437 -19.67 4.19 -3.45
C TYR A 437 -19.01 4.06 -4.84
N PHE A 438 -17.89 4.75 -5.10
CA PHE A 438 -17.18 4.68 -6.37
C PHE A 438 -16.63 3.27 -6.66
N VAL A 439 -16.00 2.61 -5.69
CA VAL A 439 -15.53 1.23 -5.83
C VAL A 439 -16.69 0.27 -6.11
N LYS A 440 -17.77 0.37 -5.35
CA LYS A 440 -18.98 -0.46 -5.53
C LYS A 440 -19.65 -0.22 -6.88
N GLY A 441 -19.68 1.03 -7.36
CA GLY A 441 -20.12 1.38 -8.71
C GLY A 441 -19.24 0.77 -9.80
N CYS A 442 -17.90 0.80 -9.63
CA CYS A 442 -16.95 0.17 -10.55
C CYS A 442 -17.11 -1.36 -10.62
N MET A 443 -17.45 -2.03 -9.52
CA MET A 443 -17.71 -3.48 -9.49
C MET A 443 -18.90 -3.85 -10.40
N TYR A 444 -20.04 -3.17 -10.24
CA TYR A 444 -21.21 -3.33 -11.12
C TYR A 444 -20.97 -2.86 -12.56
N LEU A 445 -20.05 -1.92 -12.78
CA LEU A 445 -19.73 -1.41 -14.11
C LEU A 445 -18.95 -2.43 -14.95
N LYS A 446 -18.04 -3.17 -14.32
CA LYS A 446 -17.21 -4.15 -15.02
C LYS A 446 -17.79 -5.56 -14.98
N GLY A 447 -18.50 -5.92 -13.92
CA GLY A 447 -18.85 -7.32 -13.61
C GLY A 447 -17.69 -8.06 -12.95
N GLU A 448 -16.98 -7.40 -12.02
CA GLU A 448 -15.82 -7.96 -11.31
C GLU A 448 -16.15 -8.29 -9.84
N HIS A 449 -15.27 -9.09 -9.22
CA HIS A 449 -15.29 -9.40 -7.78
C HIS A 449 -16.63 -9.96 -7.27
N GLY A 450 -17.25 -10.87 -8.02
CA GLY A 450 -18.50 -11.56 -7.61
C GLY A 450 -19.80 -10.84 -7.97
N PHE A 451 -19.73 -9.63 -8.54
CA PHE A 451 -20.90 -8.91 -9.05
C PHE A 451 -21.05 -9.08 -10.57
N GLY A 452 -22.30 -9.14 -11.04
CA GLY A 452 -22.61 -9.06 -12.47
C GLY A 452 -22.62 -7.60 -12.95
N LYS A 453 -22.47 -7.41 -14.27
CA LYS A 453 -22.67 -6.11 -14.92
C LYS A 453 -24.09 -5.58 -14.66
N SER A 454 -24.22 -4.29 -14.31
CA SER A 454 -25.50 -3.60 -14.24
C SER A 454 -25.35 -2.07 -14.33
N TYR A 455 -25.79 -1.47 -15.45
CA TYR A 455 -25.83 -0.02 -15.66
C TYR A 455 -26.61 0.69 -14.55
N LYS A 456 -27.77 0.16 -14.16
CA LYS A 456 -28.62 0.75 -13.13
C LYS A 456 -27.90 0.88 -11.80
N MET A 457 -27.28 -0.20 -11.32
CA MET A 457 -26.57 -0.21 -10.04
C MET A 457 -25.28 0.61 -10.11
N ALA A 458 -24.50 0.47 -11.20
CA ALA A 458 -23.29 1.25 -11.42
C ALA A 458 -23.59 2.75 -11.43
N LYS A 459 -24.64 3.19 -12.12
CA LYS A 459 -25.08 4.58 -12.16
C LYS A 459 -25.50 5.09 -10.78
N GLU A 460 -26.34 4.36 -10.04
CA GLU A 460 -26.78 4.81 -8.72
C GLU A 460 -25.61 5.01 -7.74
N PHE A 461 -24.63 4.11 -7.76
CA PHE A 461 -23.44 4.23 -6.91
C PHE A 461 -22.46 5.31 -7.40
N LEU A 462 -22.27 5.48 -8.71
CA LEU A 462 -21.41 6.54 -9.25
C LEU A 462 -22.02 7.95 -9.08
N GLU A 463 -23.35 8.10 -9.13
CA GLU A 463 -24.03 9.32 -8.73
C GLU A 463 -23.77 9.65 -7.26
N LYS A 464 -24.00 8.69 -6.35
CA LYS A 464 -23.74 8.86 -4.90
C LYS A 464 -22.28 9.18 -4.60
N ALA A 465 -21.34 8.61 -5.37
CA ALA A 465 -19.92 8.89 -5.24
C ALA A 465 -19.60 10.36 -5.54
N VAL A 466 -20.11 10.89 -6.66
CA VAL A 466 -19.85 12.28 -7.07
C VAL A 466 -20.60 13.29 -6.21
N THR A 467 -21.82 13.00 -5.72
CA THR A 467 -22.50 13.91 -4.79
C THR A 467 -21.82 13.98 -3.42
N ALA A 468 -21.35 12.83 -2.90
CA ALA A 468 -20.62 12.77 -1.65
C ALA A 468 -19.20 13.34 -1.75
N GLN A 469 -18.52 13.17 -2.89
CA GLN A 469 -17.16 13.64 -3.12
C GLN A 469 -16.99 14.10 -4.60
N PRO A 470 -17.26 15.38 -4.92
CA PRO A 470 -17.27 15.90 -6.29
C PRO A 470 -15.99 15.59 -7.09
N ASP A 471 -14.86 15.60 -6.40
CA ASP A 471 -13.53 15.41 -6.97
C ASP A 471 -13.31 14.02 -7.60
N ILE A 472 -14.09 13.00 -7.19
CA ILE A 472 -14.09 11.67 -7.83
C ILE A 472 -14.47 11.77 -9.31
N GLY A 473 -15.45 12.62 -9.64
CA GLY A 473 -15.89 12.85 -11.02
C GLY A 473 -14.79 13.43 -11.90
N ARG A 474 -14.03 14.40 -11.35
CA ARG A 474 -12.90 15.05 -12.03
C ARG A 474 -11.71 14.11 -12.25
N ARG A 475 -11.39 13.28 -11.26
CA ARG A 475 -10.27 12.33 -11.32
C ARG A 475 -10.55 11.12 -12.22
N SER A 476 -11.83 10.76 -12.42
CA SER A 476 -12.23 9.49 -13.08
C SER A 476 -13.16 9.62 -14.29
N PRO A 477 -12.96 10.54 -15.26
CA PRO A 477 -13.89 10.75 -16.38
C PRO A 477 -14.06 9.51 -17.27
N GLN A 478 -13.04 8.64 -17.32
CA GLN A 478 -13.08 7.38 -18.07
C GLN A 478 -14.16 6.42 -17.57
N VAL A 479 -14.50 6.46 -16.27
CA VAL A 479 -15.52 5.59 -15.65
C VAL A 479 -16.92 5.97 -16.14
N PHE A 480 -17.20 7.24 -16.37
CA PHE A 480 -18.47 7.70 -16.94
C PHE A 480 -18.57 7.36 -18.44
N MET A 481 -17.46 7.41 -19.18
CA MET A 481 -17.40 6.90 -20.55
C MET A 481 -17.60 5.37 -20.63
N MET A 482 -17.19 4.61 -19.61
CA MET A 482 -17.50 3.19 -19.49
C MET A 482 -18.96 2.96 -19.10
N LEU A 483 -19.54 3.79 -18.22
CA LEU A 483 -20.94 3.71 -17.80
C LEU A 483 -21.89 3.93 -18.98
N GLU A 484 -21.59 4.89 -19.85
CA GLU A 484 -22.34 5.13 -21.09
C GLU A 484 -22.20 3.98 -22.10
N LYS A 485 -21.04 3.30 -22.16
CA LYS A 485 -20.90 2.07 -22.95
C LYS A 485 -21.75 0.93 -22.38
N LEU A 486 -21.75 0.74 -21.06
CA LEU A 486 -22.58 -0.29 -20.42
C LEU A 486 -24.08 -0.04 -20.64
N ARG A 487 -24.51 1.24 -20.65
CA ARG A 487 -25.87 1.63 -21.05
C ARG A 487 -26.20 1.13 -22.46
N GLN A 488 -25.30 1.36 -23.41
CA GLN A 488 -25.48 0.94 -24.80
C GLN A 488 -25.39 -0.59 -24.98
N GLU A 489 -24.59 -1.29 -24.16
CA GLU A 489 -24.55 -2.76 -24.12
C GLU A 489 -25.89 -3.35 -23.61
N GLU A 490 -26.46 -2.79 -22.54
CA GLU A 490 -27.72 -3.28 -21.96
C GLU A 490 -28.96 -2.89 -22.80
N GLU A 491 -29.03 -1.66 -23.29
CA GLU A 491 -30.11 -1.21 -24.20
C GLU A 491 -30.03 -1.91 -25.56
N GLY A 492 -28.84 -1.96 -26.18
CA GLY A 492 -28.61 -2.62 -27.46
C GLY A 492 -28.80 -4.14 -27.43
N GLY A 493 -28.71 -4.77 -26.25
CA GLY A 493 -29.09 -6.16 -26.04
C GLY A 493 -30.60 -6.41 -26.07
N SER A 494 -31.43 -5.37 -25.97
CA SER A 494 -32.90 -5.48 -25.98
C SER A 494 -33.52 -5.34 -27.38
N GLU A 495 -32.82 -4.73 -28.33
CA GLU A 495 -33.29 -4.62 -29.71
C GLU A 495 -33.14 -5.94 -30.46
N LYS A 496 -34.27 -6.52 -30.90
CA LYS A 496 -34.24 -7.59 -31.90
C LYS A 496 -33.55 -7.08 -33.16
N LYS A 497 -32.42 -7.71 -33.51
CA LYS A 497 -31.53 -7.42 -34.64
C LYS A 497 -32.24 -7.31 -36.00
N VAL A 498 -32.85 -6.16 -36.28
CA VAL A 498 -33.50 -5.81 -37.55
C VAL A 498 -33.10 -4.40 -37.99
N VAL A 499 -31.79 -4.14 -38.04
CA VAL A 499 -31.20 -3.05 -38.82
C VAL A 499 -30.24 -3.69 -39.82
N ALA A 500 -30.45 -3.43 -41.11
CA ALA A 500 -29.69 -4.05 -42.18
C ALA A 500 -28.34 -3.36 -42.39
N SER A 501 -27.25 -4.13 -42.37
CA SER A 501 -25.92 -3.61 -42.73
C SER A 501 -25.87 -3.23 -44.21
N PRO A 502 -25.44 -2.01 -44.59
CA PRO A 502 -25.38 -1.54 -45.98
C PRO A 502 -24.16 -2.11 -46.74
N LEU A 503 -23.96 -3.44 -46.69
CA LEU A 503 -22.83 -4.15 -47.29
C LEU A 503 -23.21 -5.45 -48.03
N THR A 504 -24.49 -5.84 -48.04
CA THR A 504 -25.00 -7.01 -48.78
C THR A 504 -25.31 -6.71 -50.25
N LEU A 505 -24.41 -5.99 -50.93
CA LEU A 505 -24.52 -5.70 -52.39
C LEU A 505 -23.18 -5.88 -53.14
N ALA A 506 -22.36 -6.82 -52.67
CA ALA A 506 -21.26 -7.41 -53.42
C ALA A 506 -21.21 -8.93 -53.19
N ASN A 507 -20.64 -9.67 -54.14
CA ASN A 507 -20.30 -11.10 -54.04
C ASN A 507 -21.45 -12.12 -53.88
N ALA A 508 -22.64 -11.82 -54.41
CA ALA A 508 -23.66 -12.84 -54.68
C ALA A 508 -23.31 -13.69 -55.94
N LYS A 509 -22.13 -14.36 -55.98
CA LYS A 509 -21.74 -15.18 -57.15
C LYS A 509 -20.65 -16.24 -56.96
N GLN A 510 -20.91 -17.28 -56.16
CA GLN A 510 -20.67 -18.70 -56.55
C GLN A 510 -21.31 -19.68 -55.55
N LYS A 511 -21.63 -20.91 -55.99
CA LYS A 511 -22.35 -21.94 -55.23
C LYS A 511 -21.43 -23.13 -54.89
N SER A 512 -21.45 -23.59 -53.63
CA SER A 512 -21.57 -25.00 -53.17
C SER A 512 -20.97 -25.21 -51.76
N ALA A 513 -21.33 -26.21 -50.95
CA ALA A 513 -22.63 -26.86 -50.66
C ALA A 513 -22.42 -27.92 -49.54
N TYR A 514 -23.07 -27.78 -48.36
CA TYR A 514 -23.32 -28.79 -47.30
C TYR A 514 -22.09 -29.57 -46.69
N ASP A 515 -22.04 -30.02 -45.43
CA ASP A 515 -22.99 -29.92 -44.30
C ASP A 515 -22.28 -29.99 -42.91
N GLU A 516 -23.07 -29.77 -41.83
CA GLU A 516 -22.97 -30.18 -40.39
C GLU A 516 -21.61 -30.45 -39.66
N GLY A 517 -21.57 -30.11 -38.36
CA GLY A 517 -20.52 -30.50 -37.39
C GLY A 517 -20.59 -29.76 -36.03
N GLU A 518 -20.63 -30.49 -34.92
CA GLU A 518 -21.03 -29.99 -33.58
C GLU A 518 -19.90 -29.45 -32.66
N ASP A 519 -20.36 -28.60 -31.72
CA ASP A 519 -19.98 -28.37 -30.31
C ASP A 519 -18.56 -28.09 -29.75
N SER A 520 -18.54 -27.11 -28.83
CA SER A 520 -17.60 -26.89 -27.70
C SER A 520 -16.08 -26.73 -27.99
N ASN A 521 -15.34 -25.82 -27.36
CA ASN A 521 -15.31 -25.58 -25.91
C ASN A 521 -14.77 -24.17 -25.56
N LYS A 522 -14.84 -23.76 -24.29
CA LYS A 522 -14.25 -22.51 -23.77
C LYS A 522 -12.73 -22.62 -23.63
N ASN A 523 -12.05 -21.47 -23.65
CA ASN A 523 -10.84 -21.28 -22.85
C ASN A 523 -10.69 -19.80 -22.44
N GLU A 524 -10.06 -19.57 -21.30
CA GLU A 524 -10.08 -18.29 -20.59
C GLU A 524 -8.82 -17.47 -20.83
N ASN A 525 -8.94 -16.13 -20.91
CA ASN A 525 -7.79 -15.24 -21.09
C ASN A 525 -7.27 -14.75 -19.72
N LEU A 526 -6.00 -15.08 -19.46
CA LEU A 526 -5.28 -14.73 -18.23
C LEU A 526 -5.02 -13.22 -18.14
N GLN A 527 -5.25 -12.62 -16.97
CA GLN A 527 -4.68 -11.31 -16.64
C GLN A 527 -3.21 -11.49 -16.23
N VAL A 528 -2.32 -10.72 -16.86
CA VAL A 528 -0.88 -10.69 -16.55
C VAL A 528 -0.56 -9.46 -15.72
N SER A 529 0.05 -9.64 -14.54
CA SER A 529 0.54 -8.54 -13.70
C SER A 529 1.97 -8.14 -14.08
N ALA A 530 2.22 -6.83 -14.12
CA ALA A 530 3.43 -6.22 -14.70
C ALA A 530 4.74 -6.38 -13.89
N SER A 531 4.78 -7.31 -12.94
CA SER A 531 5.97 -7.66 -12.15
C SER A 531 6.81 -8.79 -12.79
N LEU A 532 6.16 -9.71 -13.52
CA LEU A 532 6.84 -10.90 -14.08
C LEU A 532 7.76 -10.57 -15.28
N GLU A 533 7.42 -9.54 -16.07
CA GLU A 533 8.25 -9.10 -17.21
C GLU A 533 9.57 -8.44 -16.81
N ARG A 534 9.70 -7.91 -15.58
CA ARG A 534 10.97 -7.33 -15.10
C ARG A 534 11.97 -8.42 -14.69
N LEU A 535 11.47 -9.49 -14.06
CA LEU A 535 12.30 -10.58 -13.54
C LEU A 535 12.88 -11.45 -14.68
N ASN A 536 12.07 -11.73 -15.71
CA ASN A 536 12.53 -12.49 -16.88
C ASN A 536 13.60 -11.79 -17.73
N ASN A 537 13.78 -10.47 -17.61
CA ASN A 537 14.78 -9.72 -18.36
C ASN A 537 16.16 -9.61 -17.67
N MET A 538 16.33 -10.18 -16.46
CA MET A 538 17.58 -10.06 -15.68
C MET A 538 18.43 -11.34 -15.57
N ARG A 539 17.98 -12.50 -16.10
CA ARG A 539 18.69 -13.78 -15.96
C ARG A 539 19.16 -14.34 -17.32
N GLY A 540 20.36 -13.95 -17.79
CA GLY A 540 20.75 -14.21 -19.19
C GLY A 540 22.23 -14.15 -19.62
N LYS A 541 23.22 -14.41 -18.75
CA LYS A 541 24.66 -14.75 -19.01
C LYS A 541 25.31 -14.99 -17.64
N THR A 542 26.18 -15.98 -17.37
CA THR A 542 27.29 -16.56 -18.17
C THR A 542 27.39 -18.11 -18.12
N ALA A 543 28.49 -18.69 -18.63
CA ALA A 543 28.77 -20.14 -18.79
C ALA A 543 28.66 -20.98 -17.49
N ALA A 544 28.35 -22.29 -17.45
CA ALA A 544 28.28 -23.42 -18.41
C ALA A 544 29.49 -24.39 -18.45
N SER A 545 29.26 -25.64 -18.01
CA SER A 545 29.99 -26.86 -18.44
C SER A 545 29.24 -28.16 -18.07
N ASN A 546 29.04 -29.05 -19.06
CA ASN A 546 29.08 -30.54 -19.04
C ASN A 546 28.44 -31.34 -17.85
N THR A 547 27.57 -32.35 -18.03
CA THR A 547 27.02 -33.00 -19.27
C THR A 547 25.52 -33.40 -19.09
N THR A 548 24.88 -34.55 -19.35
CA THR A 548 25.25 -35.92 -19.82
C THR A 548 24.11 -36.56 -20.69
N LEU A 549 23.52 -37.72 -20.33
CA LEU A 549 22.42 -38.45 -21.00
C LEU A 549 21.48 -39.08 -19.91
N GLN A 550 20.26 -39.61 -20.12
CA GLN A 550 19.58 -40.15 -21.32
C GLN A 550 18.06 -39.81 -21.47
N ARG A 551 17.75 -39.21 -22.62
CA ARG A 551 16.56 -39.32 -23.52
C ARG A 551 15.53 -40.47 -23.36
N SER A 552 14.23 -40.14 -23.39
CA SER A 552 13.15 -41.01 -23.95
C SER A 552 12.06 -40.28 -24.77
N LYS A 553 12.37 -40.09 -26.07
CA LYS A 553 11.48 -40.01 -27.26
C LYS A 553 9.93 -40.01 -27.10
N LYS A 554 9.29 -38.98 -27.66
CA LYS A 554 8.19 -39.15 -28.65
C LYS A 554 8.32 -38.06 -29.75
N THR A 555 7.92 -38.36 -30.99
CA THR A 555 8.36 -37.60 -32.18
C THR A 555 7.30 -36.67 -32.78
N ILE A 556 7.71 -35.45 -33.12
CA ILE A 556 6.89 -34.40 -33.75
C ILE A 556 6.97 -34.49 -35.29
N GLY A 557 5.83 -34.35 -35.96
CA GLY A 557 5.76 -34.15 -37.42
C GLY A 557 6.22 -32.74 -37.82
N ARG A 558 7.14 -32.64 -38.79
CA ARG A 558 7.90 -31.40 -39.05
C ARG A 558 7.41 -30.67 -40.31
N SER A 559 6.69 -29.57 -40.13
CA SER A 559 6.30 -28.67 -41.24
C SER A 559 7.49 -27.85 -41.74
N SER A 560 7.68 -27.78 -43.07
CA SER A 560 8.82 -27.08 -43.68
C SER A 560 8.70 -25.55 -43.63
N ASN A 561 7.47 -25.02 -43.71
CA ASN A 561 7.23 -23.61 -43.99
C ASN A 561 7.53 -22.68 -42.81
N SER A 562 7.50 -23.17 -41.56
CA SER A 562 7.83 -22.33 -40.39
C SER A 562 9.30 -21.94 -40.34
N LYS A 563 10.22 -22.82 -40.78
CA LYS A 563 11.66 -22.55 -40.74
C LYS A 563 12.05 -21.37 -41.64
N ALA A 564 11.53 -21.32 -42.87
CA ALA A 564 11.78 -20.22 -43.80
C ALA A 564 11.16 -18.87 -43.35
N PHE A 565 10.07 -18.91 -42.57
CA PHE A 565 9.54 -17.71 -41.91
C PHE A 565 10.46 -17.22 -40.80
N TRP A 566 10.84 -18.09 -39.87
CA TRP A 566 11.73 -17.74 -38.76
C TRP A 566 13.11 -17.27 -39.24
N GLU A 567 13.69 -17.88 -40.28
CA GLU A 567 14.96 -17.44 -40.87
C GLU A 567 14.87 -16.02 -41.46
N LYS A 568 13.75 -15.66 -42.10
CA LYS A 568 13.52 -14.31 -42.59
C LYS A 568 13.31 -13.30 -41.46
N THR A 569 12.50 -13.63 -40.46
CA THR A 569 12.22 -12.75 -39.32
C THR A 569 13.45 -12.52 -38.44
N VAL A 570 14.30 -13.54 -38.26
CA VAL A 570 15.57 -13.39 -37.54
C VAL A 570 16.58 -12.57 -38.34
N THR A 571 16.70 -12.78 -39.66
CA THR A 571 17.66 -12.00 -40.47
C THR A 571 17.28 -10.53 -40.62
N THR A 572 15.98 -10.21 -40.76
CA THR A 572 15.54 -8.80 -40.76
C THR A 572 15.68 -8.16 -39.37
N GLY A 573 15.33 -8.88 -38.29
CA GLY A 573 15.54 -8.43 -36.92
C GLY A 573 17.01 -8.12 -36.61
N LEU A 574 17.93 -9.01 -37.02
CA LEU A 574 19.37 -8.80 -36.83
C LEU A 574 19.89 -7.60 -37.63
N ALA A 575 19.40 -7.39 -38.86
CA ALA A 575 19.78 -6.25 -39.69
C ALA A 575 19.30 -4.91 -39.10
N VAL A 576 18.07 -4.85 -38.58
CA VAL A 576 17.53 -3.66 -37.89
C VAL A 576 18.31 -3.39 -36.60
N TYR A 577 18.64 -4.44 -35.82
CA TYR A 577 19.42 -4.28 -34.59
C TYR A 577 20.86 -3.82 -34.88
N ALA A 578 21.50 -4.34 -35.93
CA ALA A 578 22.82 -3.89 -36.37
C ALA A 578 22.81 -2.44 -36.88
N LEU A 579 21.74 -2.00 -37.56
CA LEU A 579 21.57 -0.61 -37.93
C LEU A 579 21.44 0.29 -36.68
N TYR A 580 20.69 -0.16 -35.67
CA TYR A 580 20.49 0.56 -34.41
C TYR A 580 21.78 0.68 -33.59
N THR A 581 22.57 -0.40 -33.47
CA THR A 581 23.84 -0.37 -32.72
C THR A 581 24.92 0.48 -33.39
N VAL A 582 24.88 0.65 -34.72
CA VAL A 582 25.74 1.60 -35.44
C VAL A 582 25.19 3.04 -35.36
N ALA A 583 23.87 3.22 -35.39
CA ALA A 583 23.24 4.54 -35.27
C ALA A 583 23.41 5.16 -33.87
N PHE A 584 23.49 4.35 -32.80
CA PHE A 584 23.65 4.84 -31.43
C PHE A 584 24.93 5.68 -31.18
N PRO A 585 26.16 5.20 -31.46
CA PRO A 585 27.37 6.02 -31.28
C PRO A 585 27.41 7.23 -32.23
N ILE A 586 26.84 7.13 -33.43
CA ILE A 586 26.70 8.27 -34.35
C ILE A 586 25.77 9.33 -33.74
N ARG A 587 24.65 8.92 -33.12
CA ARG A 587 23.74 9.83 -32.40
C ARG A 587 24.43 10.50 -31.21
N VAL A 588 25.24 9.76 -30.43
CA VAL A 588 26.03 10.32 -29.32
C VAL A 588 27.06 11.34 -29.82
N LEU A 589 27.74 11.07 -30.94
CA LEU A 589 28.69 12.02 -31.56
C LEU A 589 28.01 13.28 -32.13
N LEU A 590 26.78 13.17 -32.62
CA LEU A 590 26.02 14.30 -33.19
C LEU A 590 25.29 15.14 -32.12
N ILE A 591 25.02 14.60 -30.93
CA ILE A 591 24.29 15.29 -29.85
C ILE A 591 24.90 16.65 -29.45
N PRO A 592 26.23 16.81 -29.27
CA PRO A 592 26.83 18.11 -28.98
C PRO A 592 26.66 19.13 -30.12
N GLY A 593 26.75 18.67 -31.37
CA GLY A 593 26.50 19.49 -32.56
C GLY A 593 25.03 19.90 -32.69
N PHE A 594 24.11 19.02 -32.29
CA PHE A 594 22.68 19.32 -32.26
C PHE A 594 22.34 20.37 -31.20
N TYR A 595 22.83 20.23 -29.97
CA TYR A 595 22.57 21.22 -28.91
C TYR A 595 23.16 22.59 -29.21
N THR A 596 24.40 22.66 -29.72
CA THR A 596 25.02 23.95 -30.12
C THR A 596 24.33 24.61 -31.32
N LEU A 597 23.69 23.84 -32.19
CA LEU A 597 22.80 24.38 -33.23
C LEU A 597 21.48 24.87 -32.63
N LEU A 598 20.88 24.11 -31.71
CA LEU A 598 19.60 24.44 -31.07
C LEU A 598 19.71 25.71 -30.22
N GLU A 599 20.79 25.86 -29.45
CA GLU A 599 21.12 27.05 -28.65
C GLU A 599 21.23 28.32 -29.51
N ARG A 600 21.73 28.20 -30.74
CA ARG A 600 21.77 29.28 -31.74
C ARG A 600 20.42 29.63 -32.35
N ILE A 601 19.44 28.73 -32.28
CA ILE A 601 18.10 28.89 -32.86
C ILE A 601 17.06 29.29 -31.81
N LEU A 602 17.27 28.91 -30.54
CA LEU A 602 16.39 29.21 -29.41
C LEU A 602 15.95 30.69 -29.31
N PRO A 603 16.83 31.70 -29.54
CA PRO A 603 16.44 33.12 -29.50
C PRO A 603 15.34 33.53 -30.48
N PHE A 604 15.06 32.73 -31.52
CA PHE A 604 14.00 33.00 -32.50
C PHE A 604 12.65 32.38 -32.13
N PHE A 605 12.57 31.54 -31.08
CA PHE A 605 11.34 30.85 -30.68
C PHE A 605 11.09 30.94 -29.16
N PRO A 606 10.62 32.11 -28.64
CA PRO A 606 10.54 32.37 -27.21
C PRO A 606 9.61 31.44 -26.39
N TRP A 607 8.72 30.68 -27.03
CA TRP A 607 7.86 29.71 -26.32
C TRP A 607 8.57 28.38 -25.98
N LEU A 608 9.81 28.16 -26.45
CA LEU A 608 10.59 26.94 -26.19
C LEU A 608 11.57 27.05 -25.02
N SER A 609 11.77 28.26 -24.46
CA SER A 609 12.59 28.45 -23.25
C SER A 609 11.77 28.23 -21.98
N ALA A 610 12.20 27.31 -21.12
CA ALA A 610 11.48 26.91 -19.90
C ALA A 610 11.50 27.94 -18.75
N ASN A 611 12.03 29.15 -18.97
CA ASN A 611 12.07 30.24 -18.00
C ASN A 611 11.17 31.39 -18.49
N PRO A 612 10.14 31.81 -17.73
CA PRO A 612 9.49 33.09 -17.99
C PRO A 612 10.46 34.24 -17.68
N PRO A 613 10.39 35.38 -18.39
CA PRO A 613 11.18 36.55 -18.04
C PRO A 613 10.72 37.13 -16.70
N PRO A 614 11.61 37.78 -15.93
CA PRO A 614 11.22 38.43 -14.68
C PRO A 614 10.24 39.58 -14.97
N MET A 615 9.02 39.49 -14.45
CA MET A 615 8.05 40.58 -14.55
C MET A 615 8.44 41.71 -13.59
N THR A 616 8.79 42.86 -14.16
CA THR A 616 9.07 44.10 -13.40
C THR A 616 7.86 45.02 -13.43
N PHE A 617 7.07 45.03 -12.35
CA PHE A 617 6.14 46.09 -11.98
C PHE A 617 6.04 46.17 -10.45
#